data_AF-A0A2X2WNL1-F1
#
_entry.id   AF-A0A2X2WNL1-F1
#
_cell.length_a   1.000
_cell.length_b   1.000
_cell.length_c   1.000
_cell.angle_alpha   90.00
_cell.angle_beta   90.00
_cell.angle_gamma   90.00
#
_symmetry.space_group_name_H-M   'P 1'
#
loop_
_entity.id
_entity.type
_entity.pdbx_description
1 polymer ?
#
loop_
_entity_poly.entity_id
_entity_poly.type
_entity_poly.pdbx_seq_one_letter_code
_entity_poly.pdbx_strand_id
1 'polypeptide(L)'
;MASRWGINGAFDQVAWYGRGPGENYADSQQANIIDIWRSTVDDMFENYPFPQNNGNRQHVRWATLTNRHGNGLLVVPQRSINFSAWHYTPENLFAAQHCNELQRCDDITLNLDHQLLGLGSNSWGKRSARFLARLVPVIPLWLYVAAGVRRRSDRPGYRRPCLRHGLLFHKFA
;
A
#
# COMPACT_ATOMS: atom_id res chain seq x y z
N MET A 1 12.28 -3.72 -2.37
CA MET A 1 12.30 -2.91 -1.14
C MET A 1 10.94 -2.27 -0.99
N ALA A 2 10.38 -2.38 0.22
CA ALA A 2 9.06 -1.91 0.62
C ALA A 2 9.23 -0.86 1.71
N SER A 3 8.39 0.18 1.72
CA SER A 3 8.24 1.06 2.89
C SER A 3 6.78 1.06 3.31
N ARG A 4 6.54 0.91 4.61
CA ARG A 4 5.21 0.84 5.20
C ARG A 4 4.96 2.02 6.13
N TRP A 5 3.78 2.60 6.00
CA TRP A 5 3.40 3.83 6.70
C TRP A 5 2.04 3.63 7.34
N GLY A 6 1.87 4.16 8.55
CA GLY A 6 0.57 4.31 9.17
C GLY A 6 0.09 5.73 8.91
N ILE A 7 -1.03 5.88 8.23
CA ILE A 7 -1.64 7.18 7.94
C ILE A 7 -3.00 7.26 8.64
N ASN A 8 -3.43 8.48 8.95
CA ASN A 8 -4.73 8.72 9.57
C ASN A 8 -5.86 8.13 8.70
N GLY A 9 -6.76 7.34 9.29
CA GLY A 9 -7.84 6.70 8.54
C GLY A 9 -8.86 7.64 7.90
N ALA A 10 -8.88 8.92 8.28
CA ALA A 10 -9.69 9.94 7.61
C ALA A 10 -9.22 10.26 6.18
N PHE A 11 -8.03 9.81 5.78
CA PHE A 11 -7.47 9.99 4.44
C PHE A 11 -7.85 8.83 3.49
N ASP A 12 -9.14 8.54 3.41
CA ASP A 12 -9.71 7.37 2.73
C ASP A 12 -9.95 7.58 1.23
N GLN A 13 -9.92 8.82 0.73
CA GLN A 13 -10.12 9.14 -0.68
C GLN A 13 -8.81 8.99 -1.44
N VAL A 14 -8.76 8.05 -2.38
CA VAL A 14 -7.55 7.72 -3.14
C VAL A 14 -7.69 8.16 -4.58
N ALA A 15 -6.67 8.85 -5.10
CA ALA A 15 -6.50 9.03 -6.54
C ALA A 15 -5.06 8.73 -6.93
N TRP A 16 -4.85 8.10 -8.08
CA TRP A 16 -3.51 7.76 -8.57
C TRP A 16 -3.42 7.83 -10.08
N TYR A 17 -2.22 8.12 -10.58
CA TYR A 17 -1.89 7.97 -11.99
C TYR A 17 -0.98 6.75 -12.18
N GLY A 18 -1.53 5.70 -12.79
CA GLY A 18 -0.86 4.41 -12.95
C GLY A 18 -1.82 3.34 -13.45
N ARG A 19 -1.48 2.06 -13.26
CA ARG A 19 -2.35 0.96 -13.70
C ARG A 19 -3.63 0.86 -12.87
N GLY A 20 -4.76 0.66 -13.54
CA GLY A 20 -6.08 0.43 -12.94
C GLY A 20 -7.13 0.05 -14.01
N PRO A 21 -8.41 -0.07 -13.64
CA PRO A 21 -9.00 0.29 -12.34
C PRO A 21 -8.93 -0.81 -11.27
N GLY A 22 -8.45 -2.02 -11.60
CA GLY A 22 -8.36 -3.16 -10.68
C GLY A 22 -6.98 -3.34 -10.06
N GLU A 23 -6.86 -4.29 -9.13
CA GLU A 23 -5.56 -4.74 -8.65
C GLU A 23 -4.74 -5.38 -9.78
N ASN A 24 -3.42 -5.30 -9.68
CA ASN A 24 -2.50 -5.85 -10.67
C ASN A 24 -1.15 -6.24 -10.08
N TYR A 25 -0.53 -7.23 -10.72
CA TYR A 25 0.77 -7.78 -10.36
C TYR A 25 1.61 -8.00 -11.62
N ALA A 26 2.92 -8.24 -11.47
CA ALA A 26 3.86 -8.25 -12.59
C ALA A 26 3.48 -9.24 -13.70
N ASP A 27 2.86 -10.36 -13.33
CA ASP A 27 2.35 -11.43 -14.20
C ASP A 27 0.82 -11.36 -14.44
N SER A 28 0.12 -10.39 -13.87
CA SER A 28 -1.32 -10.15 -14.02
C SER A 28 -1.63 -8.65 -14.05
N GLN A 29 -1.27 -7.99 -15.16
CA GLN A 29 -1.40 -6.53 -15.32
C GLN A 29 -1.97 -6.09 -16.68
N GLN A 30 -2.12 -7.00 -17.64
CA GLN A 30 -2.45 -6.64 -19.03
C GLN A 30 -3.85 -6.02 -19.17
N ALA A 31 -4.79 -6.38 -18.29
CA ALA A 31 -6.14 -5.81 -18.27
C ALA A 31 -6.21 -4.39 -17.69
N ASN A 32 -5.15 -3.91 -17.02
CA ASN A 32 -5.14 -2.63 -16.32
C ASN A 32 -4.33 -1.59 -17.11
N ILE A 33 -5.02 -0.60 -17.68
CA ILE A 33 -4.39 0.49 -18.45
C ILE A 33 -3.82 1.58 -17.53
N ILE A 34 -2.93 2.42 -18.06
CA ILE A 34 -2.41 3.58 -17.33
C ILE A 34 -3.33 4.78 -17.55
N ASP A 35 -3.96 5.25 -16.48
CA ASP A 35 -4.78 6.46 -16.47
C ASP A 35 -4.87 7.04 -15.04
N ILE A 36 -5.60 8.12 -14.87
CA ILE A 36 -5.94 8.70 -13.58
C ILE A 36 -7.20 8.02 -13.05
N TRP A 37 -7.05 7.33 -11.94
CA TRP A 37 -8.12 6.61 -11.27
C TRP A 37 -8.46 7.25 -9.94
N ARG A 38 -9.71 7.05 -9.49
CA ARG A 38 -10.22 7.48 -8.19
C ARG A 38 -10.95 6.32 -7.54
N SER A 39 -10.79 6.18 -6.22
CA SER A 39 -11.39 5.12 -5.43
C SER A 39 -11.37 5.50 -3.94
N THR A 40 -11.82 4.60 -3.08
CA THR A 40 -11.62 4.69 -1.63
C THR A 40 -10.68 3.57 -1.16
N VAL A 41 -10.11 3.70 0.03
CA VAL A 41 -9.28 2.60 0.59
C VAL A 41 -10.09 1.32 0.77
N ASP A 42 -11.37 1.43 1.10
CA ASP A 42 -12.28 0.28 1.23
C ASP A 42 -12.53 -0.39 -0.14
N ASP A 43 -12.82 0.39 -1.18
CA ASP A 43 -13.07 -0.15 -2.55
C ASP A 43 -11.82 -0.73 -3.21
N MET A 44 -10.63 -0.32 -2.76
CA MET A 44 -9.37 -0.88 -3.23
C MET A 44 -9.06 -2.26 -2.61
N PHE A 45 -9.74 -2.65 -1.53
CA PHE A 45 -9.50 -3.91 -0.83
C PHE A 45 -10.36 -5.04 -1.41
N GLU A 46 -9.72 -6.09 -1.92
CA GLU A 46 -10.42 -7.25 -2.45
C GLU A 46 -10.68 -8.30 -1.35
N ASN A 47 -11.95 -8.60 -1.06
CA ASN A 47 -12.33 -9.47 0.05
C ASN A 47 -12.27 -10.95 -0.32
N TYR A 48 -11.07 -11.47 -0.52
CA TYR A 48 -10.83 -12.88 -0.78
C TYR A 48 -11.32 -13.78 0.38
N PRO A 49 -11.93 -14.96 0.12
CA PRO A 49 -12.41 -15.86 1.17
C PRO A 49 -11.35 -16.27 2.18
N PHE A 50 -10.11 -16.45 1.70
CA PHE A 50 -8.92 -16.59 2.52
C PHE A 50 -8.12 -15.28 2.43
N PRO A 51 -8.08 -14.46 3.50
CA PRO A 51 -7.40 -13.18 3.45
C PRO A 51 -5.93 -13.29 3.04
N GLN A 52 -5.52 -12.41 2.14
CA GLN A 52 -4.17 -12.42 1.57
C GLN A 52 -3.79 -11.01 1.09
N ASN A 53 -2.53 -10.82 0.66
CA ASN A 53 -2.09 -9.56 0.09
C ASN A 53 -2.86 -9.25 -1.20
N ASN A 54 -3.51 -8.09 -1.26
CA ASN A 54 -4.40 -7.67 -2.33
C ASN A 54 -4.28 -6.15 -2.61
N GLY A 55 -5.05 -5.67 -3.59
CA GLY A 55 -5.28 -4.24 -3.85
C GLY A 55 -4.09 -3.51 -4.47
N ASN A 56 -3.06 -4.23 -4.91
CA ASN A 56 -1.83 -3.64 -5.43
C ASN A 56 -2.05 -2.90 -6.77
N ARG A 57 -1.43 -1.73 -6.91
CA ARG A 57 -1.42 -0.91 -8.12
C ARG A 57 0.01 -0.71 -8.60
N GLN A 58 0.32 -1.10 -9.84
CA GLN A 58 1.67 -0.99 -10.39
C GLN A 58 1.86 0.26 -11.26
N HIS A 59 3.13 0.60 -11.46
CA HIS A 59 3.59 1.67 -12.35
C HIS A 59 2.99 3.04 -12.01
N VAL A 60 2.79 3.28 -10.72
CA VAL A 60 2.18 4.49 -10.19
C VAL A 60 3.20 5.61 -10.16
N ARG A 61 2.87 6.72 -10.84
CA ARG A 61 3.72 7.91 -10.98
C ARG A 61 3.41 8.96 -9.92
N TRP A 62 2.18 8.99 -9.44
CA TRP A 62 1.78 9.72 -8.24
C TRP A 62 0.54 9.06 -7.64
N ALA A 63 0.39 9.19 -6.33
CA ALA A 63 -0.81 8.78 -5.60
C ALA A 63 -1.15 9.82 -4.52
N THR A 64 -2.44 9.99 -4.26
CA THR A 64 -2.97 10.85 -3.22
C THR A 64 -3.87 10.05 -2.30
N LEU A 65 -3.78 10.31 -1.00
CA LEU A 65 -4.70 9.82 0.02
C LEU A 65 -5.17 11.02 0.81
N THR A 66 -6.44 11.36 0.68
CA THR A 66 -7.01 12.63 1.17
C THR A 66 -8.31 12.38 1.91
N ASN A 67 -8.71 13.33 2.74
CA ASN A 67 -10.06 13.38 3.27
C ASN A 67 -11.00 14.05 2.27
N ARG A 68 -12.30 14.05 2.58
CA ARG A 68 -13.36 14.75 1.80
C ARG A 68 -13.13 16.25 1.57
N HIS A 69 -12.25 16.88 2.35
CA HIS A 69 -11.91 18.30 2.22
C HIS A 69 -10.65 18.55 1.36
N GLY A 70 -10.06 17.48 0.79
CA GLY A 70 -8.86 17.56 -0.05
C GLY A 70 -7.54 17.62 0.72
N ASN A 71 -7.57 17.54 2.06
CA ASN A 71 -6.35 17.53 2.88
C ASN A 71 -5.83 16.09 3.01
N GLY A 72 -4.50 15.91 2.88
CA GLY A 72 -3.88 14.62 3.12
C GLY A 72 -2.45 14.50 2.59
N LEU A 73 -2.18 13.36 1.96
CA LEU A 73 -0.86 12.95 1.51
C LEU A 73 -0.78 12.92 -0.03
N LEU A 74 0.29 13.49 -0.57
CA LEU A 74 0.70 13.30 -1.96
C LEU A 74 2.04 12.56 -2.00
N VAL A 75 2.06 11.46 -2.73
CA VAL A 75 3.24 10.62 -2.98
C VAL A 75 3.69 10.83 -4.42
N VAL A 76 4.88 11.44 -4.61
CA VAL A 76 5.53 11.59 -5.92
C VAL A 76 6.90 10.93 -5.88
N PRO A 77 7.03 9.68 -6.34
CA PRO A 77 8.31 9.01 -6.40
C PRO A 77 9.14 9.48 -7.61
N GLN A 78 10.47 9.41 -7.50
CA GLN A 78 11.37 9.69 -8.63
C GLN A 78 11.26 8.67 -9.77
N ARG A 79 10.84 7.45 -9.47
CA ARG A 79 10.55 6.38 -10.42
C ARG A 79 9.20 5.79 -10.09
N SER A 80 8.50 5.24 -11.07
CA SER A 80 7.21 4.60 -10.79
C SER A 80 7.32 3.53 -9.72
N ILE A 81 6.35 3.49 -8.81
CA ILE A 81 6.26 2.53 -7.71
C ILE A 81 5.01 1.66 -7.86
N ASN A 82 4.92 0.66 -7.01
CA ASN A 82 3.68 -0.03 -6.72
C ASN A 82 3.16 0.44 -5.37
N PHE A 83 1.84 0.47 -5.17
CA PHE A 83 1.27 0.75 -3.86
C PHE A 83 0.01 -0.05 -3.57
N SER A 84 -0.26 -0.23 -2.29
CA SER A 84 -1.55 -0.69 -1.76
C SER A 84 -1.88 0.07 -0.48
N ALA A 85 -3.17 0.18 -0.16
CA ALA A 85 -3.67 0.82 1.04
C ALA A 85 -4.77 -0.03 1.66
N TRP A 86 -4.71 -0.27 2.97
CA TRP A 86 -5.67 -1.13 3.69
C TRP A 86 -6.07 -0.51 5.03
N HIS A 87 -7.32 -0.74 5.46
CA HIS A 87 -7.73 -0.55 6.86
C HIS A 87 -7.38 -1.76 7.74
N TYR A 88 -6.37 -2.55 7.39
CA TYR A 88 -5.96 -3.72 8.14
C TYR A 88 -4.46 -3.66 8.39
N THR A 89 -4.04 -4.21 9.54
CA THR A 89 -2.62 -4.43 9.76
C THR A 89 -2.14 -5.62 8.93
N PRO A 90 -0.89 -5.61 8.42
CA PRO A 90 -0.30 -6.77 7.76
C PRO A 90 -0.32 -8.02 8.63
N GLU A 91 -0.14 -7.83 9.94
CA GLU A 91 -0.16 -8.91 10.92
C GLU A 91 -1.55 -9.57 11.02
N ASN A 92 -2.62 -8.78 11.07
CA ASN A 92 -3.99 -9.30 11.06
C ASN A 92 -4.35 -9.94 9.71
N LEU A 93 -3.98 -9.29 8.60
CA LEU A 93 -4.24 -9.81 7.25
C LEU A 93 -3.56 -11.18 7.01
N PHE A 94 -2.36 -11.37 7.56
CA PHE A 94 -1.61 -12.63 7.43
C PHE A 94 -2.10 -13.73 8.39
N ALA A 95 -2.64 -13.36 9.56
CA ALA A 95 -3.11 -14.31 10.56
C ALA A 95 -4.52 -14.85 10.26
N ALA A 96 -5.40 -14.01 9.71
CA ALA A 96 -6.79 -14.37 9.43
C ALA A 96 -6.88 -15.51 8.40
N GLN A 97 -7.70 -16.52 8.69
CA GLN A 97 -8.00 -17.63 7.77
C GLN A 97 -9.32 -17.42 7.04
N HIS A 98 -10.18 -16.54 7.57
CA HIS A 98 -11.48 -16.20 7.04
C HIS A 98 -11.74 -14.69 7.10
N CYS A 99 -12.55 -14.17 6.17
CA CYS A 99 -12.81 -12.73 6.05
C CYS A 99 -13.45 -12.10 7.29
N ASN A 100 -14.22 -12.86 8.07
CA ASN A 100 -14.84 -12.41 9.32
C ASN A 100 -13.86 -12.27 10.48
N GLU A 101 -12.62 -12.75 10.35
CA GLU A 101 -11.55 -12.60 11.35
C GLU A 101 -10.72 -11.32 11.13
N LEU A 102 -10.97 -10.62 10.01
CA LEU A 102 -10.31 -9.35 9.73
C LEU A 102 -10.81 -8.26 10.69
N GLN A 103 -9.86 -7.57 11.31
CA GLN A 103 -10.10 -6.51 12.28
C GLN A 103 -9.73 -5.16 11.67
N ARG A 104 -10.76 -4.39 11.30
CA ARG A 104 -10.58 -3.06 10.74
C ARG A 104 -9.89 -2.15 11.75
N CYS A 105 -8.91 -1.39 11.27
CA CYS A 105 -8.13 -0.41 12.01
C CYS A 105 -8.60 1.01 11.70
N ASP A 106 -8.49 1.89 12.70
CA ASP A 106 -8.76 3.33 12.56
C ASP A 106 -7.71 4.04 11.69
N ASP A 107 -6.53 3.44 11.54
CA ASP A 107 -5.46 3.92 10.67
C ASP A 107 -5.47 3.14 9.35
N ILE A 108 -4.94 3.76 8.29
CA ILE A 108 -4.68 3.10 7.02
C ILE A 108 -3.20 2.66 6.98
N THR A 109 -2.98 1.41 6.62
CA THR A 109 -1.67 0.87 6.26
C THR A 109 -1.40 1.20 4.80
N LEU A 110 -0.43 2.08 4.52
CA LEU A 110 0.05 2.39 3.18
C LEU A 110 1.36 1.65 2.90
N ASN A 111 1.37 0.82 1.85
CA ASN A 111 2.56 0.11 1.37
C ASN A 111 3.05 0.78 0.09
N LEU A 112 4.33 1.16 0.05
CA LEU A 112 5.00 1.73 -1.13
C LEU A 112 6.18 0.82 -1.51
N ASP A 113 6.07 0.19 -2.68
CA ASP A 113 6.99 -0.86 -3.12
C ASP A 113 7.66 -0.47 -4.44
N HIS A 114 8.98 -0.70 -4.56
CA HIS A 114 9.62 -0.53 -5.86
C HIS A 114 9.27 -1.67 -6.82
N GLN A 115 9.28 -2.90 -6.31
CA GLN A 115 8.98 -4.12 -7.05
C GLN A 115 8.30 -5.11 -6.11
N LEU A 116 7.34 -5.84 -6.67
CA LEU A 116 6.65 -6.95 -6.02
C LEU A 116 6.83 -8.18 -6.89
N LEU A 117 6.88 -9.36 -6.26
CA LEU A 117 6.84 -10.61 -6.99
C LEU A 117 5.47 -10.77 -7.68
N GLY A 118 5.46 -11.50 -8.79
CA GLY A 118 4.21 -11.93 -9.41
C GLY A 118 3.46 -12.92 -8.51
N LEU A 119 2.19 -13.13 -8.84
CA LEU A 119 1.32 -14.07 -8.11
C LEU A 119 1.81 -15.52 -8.30
N GLY A 120 2.18 -15.88 -9.54
CA GLY A 120 2.43 -17.27 -9.93
C GLY A 120 1.18 -18.14 -9.81
N SER A 121 1.39 -19.46 -9.77
CA SER A 121 0.34 -20.47 -9.59
C SER A 121 0.79 -21.57 -8.63
N ASN A 122 1.63 -21.21 -7.65
CA ASN A 122 2.38 -22.16 -6.79
C ASN A 122 1.50 -22.95 -5.80
N SER A 123 0.17 -22.84 -5.88
CA SER A 123 -0.77 -23.74 -5.22
C SER A 123 -0.84 -25.10 -5.90
N TRP A 124 -0.73 -25.15 -7.23
CA TRP A 124 -0.72 -26.40 -8.01
C TRP A 124 -0.04 -26.25 -9.38
N GLY A 125 1.00 -25.43 -9.44
CA GLY A 125 1.60 -24.97 -10.69
C GLY A 125 2.96 -24.32 -10.49
N LYS A 126 3.39 -23.53 -11.47
CA LYS A 126 4.73 -22.93 -11.47
C LYS A 126 4.79 -21.75 -10.49
N ARG A 127 5.89 -21.65 -9.75
CA ARG A 127 6.26 -20.43 -9.04
C ARG A 127 6.39 -19.27 -10.03
N SER A 128 6.03 -18.06 -9.60
CA SER A 128 6.25 -16.83 -10.37
C SER A 128 7.70 -16.80 -10.90
N ALA A 129 7.89 -16.43 -12.17
CA ALA A 129 9.22 -16.25 -12.73
C ALA A 129 10.03 -15.29 -11.83
N ARG A 130 11.19 -15.76 -11.36
CA ARG A 130 11.99 -15.00 -10.39
C ARG A 130 12.57 -13.78 -11.10
N PHE A 131 12.09 -12.59 -10.75
CA PHE A 131 12.83 -11.37 -11.06
C PHE A 131 14.18 -11.48 -10.34
N LEU A 132 15.28 -11.40 -11.08
CA LEU A 132 16.60 -11.16 -10.50
C LEU A 132 16.53 -9.77 -9.87
N ALA A 133 16.19 -9.72 -8.58
CA ALA A 133 16.15 -8.51 -7.80
C ALA A 133 17.59 -7.98 -7.68
N ARG A 134 18.00 -7.15 -8.63
CA ARG A 134 19.14 -6.26 -8.44
C ARG A 134 18.79 -5.37 -7.25
N LEU A 135 19.64 -5.35 -6.23
CA LEU A 135 19.53 -4.41 -5.12
C LEU A 135 19.61 -2.99 -5.70
N VAL A 136 18.46 -2.34 -5.86
CA VAL A 136 18.39 -0.93 -6.25
C VAL A 136 18.50 -0.10 -4.96
N PRO A 137 19.35 0.94 -4.92
CA PRO A 137 19.50 1.78 -3.72
C PRO A 137 18.18 2.45 -3.32
N VAL A 138 18.08 2.82 -2.04
CA VAL A 138 16.95 3.53 -1.43
C VAL A 138 16.56 4.72 -2.28
N ILE A 139 15.31 4.73 -2.77
CA ILE A 139 14.81 5.76 -3.68
C ILE A 139 14.44 7.00 -2.86
N PRO A 140 14.91 8.20 -3.22
CA PRO A 140 14.40 9.44 -2.65
C PRO A 140 12.93 9.62 -3.05
N LEU A 141 12.05 9.71 -2.06
CA LEU A 141 10.63 9.99 -2.24
C LEU A 141 10.38 11.45 -1.88
N TRP A 142 9.84 12.26 -2.79
CA TRP A 142 9.32 13.56 -2.40
C TRP A 142 7.92 13.34 -1.84
N LEU A 143 7.82 13.40 -0.52
CA LEU A 143 6.57 13.27 0.21
C LEU A 143 6.07 14.67 0.57
N TYR A 144 4.96 15.09 -0.05
CA TYR A 144 4.29 16.32 0.35
C TYR A 144 3.16 15.94 1.30
N VAL A 145 3.34 16.28 2.57
CA VAL A 145 2.41 15.96 3.67
C VAL A 145 1.68 17.23 4.07
N ALA A 146 0.36 17.28 3.86
CA ALA A 146 -0.48 18.37 4.37
C ALA A 146 -0.90 18.14 5.85
N ALA A 147 0.01 17.64 6.68
CA ALA A 147 -0.14 17.12 8.07
C ALA A 147 -0.65 15.66 8.22
N GLY A 148 -0.09 14.94 9.21
CA GLY A 148 -0.66 13.68 9.74
C GLY A 148 0.03 12.34 9.40
N VAL A 149 1.18 12.32 8.72
CA VAL A 149 1.83 11.07 8.27
C VAL A 149 2.98 10.65 9.19
N ARG A 150 3.00 9.38 9.65
CA ARG A 150 4.09 8.80 10.45
C ARG A 150 4.65 7.53 9.80
N ARG A 151 5.98 7.45 9.67
CA ARG A 151 6.67 6.24 9.20
C ARG A 151 6.62 5.15 10.27
N ARG A 152 6.16 3.94 9.94
CA ARG A 152 6.22 2.79 10.87
C ARG A 152 7.65 2.25 10.83
N SER A 153 8.29 2.09 11.99
CA SER A 153 9.65 1.54 12.09
C SER A 153 9.58 0.01 12.18
N ASP A 154 10.25 -0.69 11.27
CA ASP A 154 10.39 -2.15 11.26
C ASP A 154 11.38 -2.66 12.32
N ARG A 155 11.22 -2.28 13.60
CA ARG A 155 11.99 -2.88 14.70
C ARG A 155 11.28 -4.13 15.22
N PRO A 156 11.96 -5.30 15.29
CA PRO A 156 11.36 -6.50 15.88
C PRO A 156 11.17 -6.26 17.39
N GLY A 157 9.92 -6.22 17.84
CA GLY A 157 9.58 -6.14 19.27
C GLY A 157 8.49 -5.15 19.67
N TYR A 158 7.96 -4.31 18.77
CA TYR A 158 6.95 -3.32 19.15
C TYR A 158 5.53 -3.74 18.78
N ARG A 159 4.92 -4.59 19.62
CA ARG A 159 3.48 -4.88 19.57
C ARG A 159 2.70 -3.63 20.00
N ARG A 160 2.09 -2.92 19.04
CA ARG A 160 1.03 -1.96 19.32
C ARG A 160 -0.18 -2.27 18.43
N PRO A 161 -1.32 -2.71 19.00
CA PRO A 161 -2.47 -3.18 18.23
C PRO A 161 -3.07 -2.11 17.33
N CYS A 162 -3.10 -0.85 17.76
CA CYS A 162 -3.46 0.34 17.00
C CYS A 162 -2.78 1.50 17.74
N LEU A 163 -2.10 2.41 17.05
CA LEU A 163 -1.31 3.45 17.71
C LEU A 163 -2.22 4.59 18.18
N ARG A 164 -2.46 4.69 19.49
CA ARG A 164 -3.01 5.91 20.10
C ARG A 164 -2.12 7.12 19.77
N HIS A 165 -2.79 8.18 19.31
CA HIS A 165 -2.31 9.50 18.92
C HIS A 165 -1.10 10.01 19.73
N GLY A 166 0.00 10.34 19.03
CA GLY A 166 1.13 11.08 19.61
C GLY A 166 1.95 11.78 18.52
N LEU A 167 1.63 13.06 18.24
CA LEU A 167 2.36 13.92 17.29
C LEU A 167 3.86 13.92 17.61
N LEU A 168 4.69 13.51 16.65
CA LEU A 168 6.10 13.83 16.66
C LEU A 168 6.47 14.35 15.27
N PHE A 169 6.87 15.62 15.22
CA PHE A 169 7.33 16.30 14.04
C PHE A 169 8.79 15.93 13.76
N HIS A 170 9.10 15.46 12.56
CA HIS A 170 10.45 15.62 12.01
C HIS A 170 10.37 16.06 10.55
N LYS A 171 10.90 17.26 10.29
CA LYS A 171 11.34 17.70 8.95
C LYS A 171 12.56 16.87 8.58
N PHE A 172 12.62 16.38 7.34
CA PHE A 172 13.87 15.91 6.75
C PHE A 172 14.17 16.76 5.51
N ALA A 173 15.30 17.45 5.58
CA ALA A 173 16.05 17.98 4.45
C ALA A 173 16.84 16.84 3.78
#